data_AF-A0A950ZXN9-F1
#
_entry.id   AF-A0A950ZXN9-F1
#
_cell.length_a   1.000
_cell.length_b   1.000
_cell.length_c   1.000
_cell.angle_alpha   90.00
_cell.angle_beta   90.00
_cell.angle_gamma   90.00
#
_symmetry.space_group_name_H-M   'P 1'
#
loop_
_entity.id
_entity.type
_entity.pdbx_description
1 polymer ?
#
loop_
_entity_poly.entity_id
_entity_poly.type
_entity_poly.pdbx_seq_one_letter_code
_entity_poly.pdbx_strand_id
1 'polypeptide(L)'
;SPRYVEMLVNGVSQYIWLTPAGGRAPNLPAPHAGTYELEKPAPQPLSVSSNDFVGDVRQRTGFDGLAAIDEITIVCAPDLMSSYKQGLIDDNVLVGLQKAMLTHCEQMGDRVAILDAPPGKDPQEMLEWRDGSMIDSEYGALYYPWIKILDPLDRTGKRMLSVPPCGHMAGIWARTDSERGVHKAPANEVVRGALDVVSQVTDGEQGLMNPKGVNCIRSFGTRGIRVWGARTVSSDAAWKYINVRRFFNYVEDSIQHGTQWAVFEPNDFSLWQRLKRDVTSFLLRPYRDGALFGATPDQAFYVKCDTETNPPDQIDAGMVVIEIGMCPVKPAEFVVFRVTQLATGGGA
;
A
#
# COMPACT_ATOMS: atom_id res chain seq x y z
N SER A 1 -46.65 1.30 -23.40
CA SER A 1 -47.36 2.51 -22.93
C SER A 1 -46.34 3.65 -22.82
N PRO A 2 -46.53 4.78 -23.51
CA PRO A 2 -45.58 5.90 -23.58
C PRO A 2 -45.28 6.61 -22.25
N ARG A 3 -45.83 6.11 -21.12
CA ARG A 3 -45.80 6.76 -19.82
C ARG A 3 -44.52 6.61 -19.00
N TYR A 4 -43.50 5.89 -19.49
CA TYR A 4 -42.32 5.56 -18.65
C TYR A 4 -40.99 5.46 -19.42
N VAL A 5 -40.83 6.15 -20.56
CA VAL A 5 -39.57 6.08 -21.34
C VAL A 5 -38.37 6.52 -20.51
N GLU A 6 -38.52 7.55 -19.68
CA GLU A 6 -37.51 7.99 -18.71
C GLU A 6 -37.13 6.87 -17.73
N MET A 7 -38.11 6.26 -17.04
CA MET A 7 -37.83 5.19 -16.07
C MET A 7 -37.20 3.96 -16.72
N LEU A 8 -37.58 3.65 -17.96
CA LEU A 8 -37.08 2.48 -18.67
C LEU A 8 -35.66 2.70 -19.19
N VAL A 9 -35.35 3.90 -19.70
CA VAL A 9 -33.99 4.25 -20.12
C VAL A 9 -33.09 4.42 -18.89
N ASN A 10 -33.49 5.19 -17.88
CA ASN A 10 -32.67 5.45 -16.70
C ASN A 10 -32.50 4.21 -15.81
N GLY A 11 -33.42 3.24 -15.88
CA GLY A 11 -33.33 1.98 -15.15
C GLY A 11 -32.42 0.93 -15.78
N VAL A 12 -32.02 1.11 -17.05
CA VAL A 12 -31.24 0.11 -17.82
C VAL A 12 -29.95 0.68 -18.39
N SER A 13 -29.96 1.94 -18.81
CA SER A 13 -28.84 2.62 -19.47
C SER A 13 -27.75 3.04 -18.48
N GLN A 14 -26.49 2.81 -18.86
CA GLN A 14 -25.30 3.27 -18.14
C GLN A 14 -24.63 4.49 -18.81
N TYR A 15 -25.17 4.96 -19.94
CA TYR A 15 -24.52 5.96 -20.80
C TYR A 15 -25.36 7.22 -21.04
N ILE A 16 -26.67 7.06 -21.04
CA ILE A 16 -27.63 8.14 -21.28
C ILE A 16 -28.67 8.15 -20.17
N TRP A 17 -29.00 9.36 -19.71
CA TRP A 17 -30.11 9.62 -18.81
C TRP A 17 -31.06 10.61 -19.47
N LEU A 18 -32.35 10.30 -19.43
CA LEU A 18 -33.39 11.22 -19.86
C LEU A 18 -33.86 12.02 -18.65
N THR A 19 -34.00 13.33 -18.84
CA THR A 19 -34.63 14.22 -17.86
C THR A 19 -35.75 15.00 -18.55
N PRO A 20 -36.95 15.07 -17.96
CA PRO A 20 -38.02 15.93 -18.46
C PRO A 20 -37.61 17.39 -18.59
N ALA A 21 -37.81 17.98 -19.78
CA ALA A 21 -37.72 19.43 -19.93
C ALA A 21 -38.88 20.08 -19.13
N GLY A 22 -38.55 20.79 -18.04
CA GLY A 22 -39.53 21.52 -17.21
C GLY A 22 -40.04 20.81 -15.95
N GLY A 23 -39.43 19.69 -15.54
CA GLY A 23 -39.79 18.96 -14.30
C GLY A 23 -40.81 17.81 -14.49
N ARG A 24 -41.09 17.05 -13.43
CA ARG A 24 -41.98 15.88 -13.46
C ARG A 24 -43.45 16.30 -13.65
N ALA A 25 -43.87 16.46 -14.90
CA ALA A 25 -45.29 16.63 -15.25
C ALA A 25 -45.95 15.27 -15.57
N PRO A 26 -47.20 15.02 -15.16
CA PRO A 26 -47.85 13.72 -15.27
C PRO A 26 -48.17 13.23 -16.70
N ASN A 27 -47.84 13.99 -17.76
CA ASN A 27 -48.12 13.64 -19.16
C ASN A 27 -47.06 14.20 -20.12
N LEU A 28 -45.78 13.89 -19.87
CA LEU A 28 -44.73 14.24 -20.83
C LEU A 28 -44.84 13.33 -22.06
N PRO A 29 -44.82 13.90 -23.28
CA PRO A 29 -44.79 13.10 -24.50
C PRO A 29 -43.50 12.29 -24.56
N ALA A 30 -43.58 11.08 -25.10
CA ALA A 30 -42.39 10.30 -25.39
C ALA A 30 -41.50 11.07 -26.39
N PRO A 31 -40.16 10.99 -26.27
CA PRO A 31 -39.26 11.57 -27.27
C PRO A 31 -39.59 10.98 -28.65
N HIS A 32 -39.56 11.83 -29.67
CA HIS A 32 -39.78 11.39 -31.05
C HIS A 32 -38.73 10.35 -31.46
N ALA A 33 -39.11 9.38 -32.28
CA ALA A 33 -38.13 8.47 -32.86
C ALA A 33 -37.18 9.27 -33.76
N GLY A 34 -35.88 9.17 -33.52
CA GLY A 34 -34.89 9.92 -34.29
C GLY A 34 -33.48 9.80 -33.72
N THR A 35 -32.55 10.45 -34.41
CA THR A 35 -31.16 10.60 -33.96
C THR A 35 -31.03 11.93 -33.22
N TYR A 36 -30.45 11.87 -32.02
CA TYR A 36 -30.19 13.04 -31.19
C TYR A 36 -28.68 13.22 -31.11
N GLU A 37 -28.18 14.38 -31.54
CA GLU A 37 -26.79 14.73 -31.31
C GLU A 37 -26.60 15.14 -29.84
N LEU A 38 -25.64 14.52 -29.18
CA LEU A 38 -25.24 14.90 -27.83
C LEU A 38 -24.22 16.02 -27.95
N GLU A 39 -24.52 17.17 -27.36
CA GLU A 39 -23.55 18.23 -27.21
C GLU A 39 -22.56 17.83 -26.11
N LYS A 40 -21.26 17.80 -26.43
CA LYS A 40 -20.23 17.62 -25.40
C LYS A 40 -20.27 18.85 -24.50
N PRO A 41 -20.57 18.72 -23.19
CA PRO A 41 -20.57 19.88 -22.32
C PRO A 41 -19.20 20.55 -22.36
N ALA A 42 -19.20 21.89 -22.30
CA ALA A 42 -17.96 22.64 -22.18
C ALA A 42 -17.14 22.07 -21.01
N PRO A 43 -15.81 21.92 -21.14
CA PRO A 43 -14.98 21.44 -20.05
C PRO A 43 -15.23 22.32 -18.82
N GLN A 44 -15.76 21.75 -17.75
CA GLN A 44 -15.86 22.46 -16.48
C GLN A 44 -14.46 22.48 -15.86
N PRO A 45 -13.99 23.64 -15.35
CA PRO A 45 -12.73 23.69 -14.63
C PRO A 45 -12.83 22.76 -13.42
N LEU A 46 -11.97 21.75 -13.38
CA LEU A 46 -11.91 20.81 -12.26
C LEU A 46 -11.27 21.53 -11.07
N SER A 47 -12.08 21.87 -10.06
CA SER A 47 -11.54 22.26 -8.76
C SER A 47 -11.25 21.01 -7.96
N VAL A 48 -9.98 20.81 -7.60
CA VAL A 48 -9.57 19.70 -6.73
C VAL A 48 -9.26 20.27 -5.35
N SER A 49 -9.88 19.70 -4.33
CA SER A 49 -9.69 20.02 -2.93
C SER A 49 -9.09 18.83 -2.19
N SER A 50 -8.52 19.06 -1.01
CA SER A 50 -8.05 17.97 -0.15
C SER A 50 -9.17 17.00 0.23
N ASN A 51 -10.41 17.50 0.33
CA ASN A 51 -11.57 16.68 0.69
C ASN A 51 -11.96 15.67 -0.40
N ASP A 52 -11.59 15.92 -1.67
CA ASP A 52 -11.84 14.96 -2.76
C ASP A 52 -10.97 13.70 -2.61
N PHE A 53 -9.84 13.80 -1.91
CA PHE A 53 -8.95 12.67 -1.62
C PHE A 53 -9.21 12.06 -0.25
N VAL A 54 -9.29 12.88 0.81
CA VAL A 54 -9.54 12.41 2.19
C VAL A 54 -10.92 11.77 2.26
N GLY A 55 -11.95 12.54 1.90
CA GLY A 55 -13.33 12.10 1.88
C GLY A 55 -13.95 11.93 3.27
N ASP A 56 -14.84 10.95 3.40
CA ASP A 56 -15.64 10.73 4.61
C ASP A 56 -16.07 9.26 4.70
N VAL A 57 -15.96 8.70 5.91
CA VAL A 57 -16.27 7.29 6.18
C VAL A 57 -17.74 6.97 5.94
N ARG A 58 -18.66 7.86 6.36
CA ARG A 58 -20.12 7.62 6.27
C ARG A 58 -20.61 7.72 4.83
N GLN A 59 -20.05 8.64 4.06
CA GLN A 59 -20.37 8.83 2.64
C GLN A 59 -19.62 7.85 1.73
N ARG A 60 -18.64 7.10 2.27
CA ARG A 60 -17.77 6.19 1.52
C ARG A 60 -17.05 6.88 0.37
N THR A 61 -16.55 8.09 0.63
CA THR A 61 -15.79 8.90 -0.33
C THR A 61 -14.34 8.98 0.10
N GLY A 62 -13.43 9.19 -0.86
CA GLY A 62 -11.99 9.32 -0.60
C GLY A 62 -11.37 8.06 0.02
N PHE A 63 -10.15 8.20 0.53
CA PHE A 63 -9.47 7.09 1.21
C PHE A 63 -10.03 6.82 2.62
N ASP A 64 -10.65 7.79 3.29
CA ASP A 64 -11.34 7.55 4.57
C ASP A 64 -12.54 6.60 4.39
N GLY A 65 -13.20 6.65 3.23
CA GLY A 65 -14.25 5.69 2.87
C GLY A 65 -13.79 4.23 2.88
N LEU A 66 -12.48 3.98 2.76
CA LEU A 66 -11.88 2.64 2.81
C LEU A 66 -11.84 2.07 4.23
N ALA A 67 -12.02 2.89 5.28
CA ALA A 67 -12.06 2.42 6.67
C ALA A 67 -13.24 1.45 6.93
N ALA A 68 -14.28 1.48 6.10
CA ALA A 68 -15.43 0.59 6.20
C ALA A 68 -15.20 -0.79 5.55
N ILE A 69 -14.00 -1.07 5.06
CA ILE A 69 -13.64 -2.31 4.36
C ILE A 69 -12.38 -2.87 5.01
N ASP A 70 -12.50 -4.04 5.62
CA ASP A 70 -11.45 -4.67 6.43
C ASP A 70 -10.39 -5.34 5.55
N GLU A 71 -10.75 -5.83 4.36
CA GLU A 71 -9.85 -6.60 3.49
C GLU A 71 -8.80 -5.74 2.75
N ILE A 72 -8.82 -4.43 2.94
CA ILE A 72 -7.89 -3.52 2.29
C ILE A 72 -6.55 -3.55 3.00
N THR A 73 -5.49 -3.94 2.28
CA THR A 73 -4.13 -4.03 2.82
C THR A 73 -3.14 -3.06 2.18
N ILE A 74 -3.53 -2.43 1.06
CA ILE A 74 -2.69 -1.49 0.31
C ILE A 74 -3.52 -0.26 -0.05
N VAL A 75 -3.01 0.93 0.23
CA VAL A 75 -3.63 2.20 -0.15
C VAL A 75 -2.68 2.95 -1.10
N CYS A 76 -3.19 3.40 -2.24
CA CYS A 76 -2.45 4.23 -3.18
C CYS A 76 -3.39 5.25 -3.84
N ALA A 77 -2.84 6.41 -4.23
CA ALA A 77 -3.62 7.50 -4.81
C ALA A 77 -2.92 8.07 -6.06
N PRO A 78 -2.92 7.36 -7.20
CA PRO A 78 -2.29 7.86 -8.43
C PRO A 78 -2.90 9.18 -8.94
N ASP A 79 -4.16 9.47 -8.60
CA ASP A 79 -4.83 10.72 -8.97
C ASP A 79 -4.31 11.95 -8.22
N LEU A 80 -3.70 11.75 -7.04
CA LEU A 80 -2.99 12.80 -6.31
C LEU A 80 -1.83 13.34 -7.17
N MET A 81 -1.08 12.43 -7.77
CA MET A 81 0.03 12.73 -8.67
C MET A 81 -0.43 13.34 -9.99
N SER A 82 -1.57 12.88 -10.52
CA SER A 82 -2.20 13.48 -11.70
C SER A 82 -2.64 14.93 -11.45
N SER A 83 -3.15 15.23 -10.26
CA SER A 83 -3.57 16.58 -9.86
C SER A 83 -2.36 17.49 -9.65
N TYR A 84 -1.30 16.98 -9.01
CA TYR A 84 -0.03 17.69 -8.86
C TYR A 84 0.58 18.05 -10.21
N LYS A 85 0.65 17.09 -11.15
CA LYS A 85 1.18 17.31 -12.50
C LYS A 85 0.40 18.34 -13.31
N GLN A 86 -0.90 18.51 -13.02
CA GLN A 86 -1.76 19.52 -13.66
C GLN A 86 -1.65 20.90 -12.99
N GLY A 87 -0.88 21.03 -11.91
CA GLY A 87 -0.77 22.28 -11.13
C GLY A 87 -2.03 22.59 -10.32
N LEU A 88 -2.90 21.61 -10.08
CA LEU A 88 -4.11 21.76 -9.27
C LEU A 88 -3.81 21.73 -7.77
N ILE A 89 -2.71 21.10 -7.39
CA ILE A 89 -2.19 21.07 -6.02
C ILE A 89 -0.68 21.35 -6.04
N ASP A 90 -0.17 21.91 -4.96
CA ASP A 90 1.25 22.19 -4.77
C ASP A 90 1.94 21.14 -3.87
N ASP A 91 3.24 21.32 -3.61
CA ASP A 91 4.04 20.43 -2.77
C ASP A 91 3.49 20.34 -1.33
N ASN A 92 2.94 21.44 -0.78
CA ASN A 92 2.42 21.45 0.58
C ASN A 92 1.14 20.63 0.69
N VAL A 93 0.21 20.81 -0.25
CA VAL A 93 -1.04 20.03 -0.33
C VAL A 93 -0.73 18.56 -0.59
N LEU A 94 0.23 18.28 -1.48
CA LEU A 94 0.67 16.91 -1.75
C LEU A 94 1.18 16.22 -0.47
N VAL A 95 2.11 16.84 0.25
CA VAL A 95 2.66 16.29 1.49
C VAL A 95 1.57 16.14 2.55
N GLY A 96 0.67 17.12 2.68
CA GLY A 96 -0.47 17.05 3.60
C GLY A 96 -1.38 15.84 3.33
N LEU A 97 -1.69 15.58 2.06
CA LEU A 97 -2.50 14.43 1.65
C LEU A 97 -1.78 13.10 1.82
N GLN A 98 -0.48 13.03 1.54
CA GLN A 98 0.31 11.83 1.82
C GLN A 98 0.37 11.53 3.33
N LYS A 99 0.51 12.57 4.18
CA LYS A 99 0.43 12.39 5.64
C LYS A 99 -0.96 11.91 6.08
N ALA A 100 -2.03 12.45 5.50
CA ALA A 100 -3.38 11.98 5.80
C ALA A 100 -3.57 10.50 5.40
N MET A 101 -3.02 10.07 4.25
CA MET A 101 -3.01 8.64 3.88
C MET A 101 -2.25 7.78 4.90
N LEU A 102 -1.13 8.28 5.44
CA LEU A 102 -0.37 7.57 6.47
C LEU A 102 -1.14 7.48 7.78
N THR A 103 -1.76 8.58 8.21
CA THR A 103 -2.62 8.61 9.40
C THR A 103 -3.79 7.64 9.28
N HIS A 104 -4.42 7.54 8.10
CA HIS A 104 -5.43 6.52 7.82
C HIS A 104 -4.87 5.11 8.04
N CYS A 105 -3.72 4.80 7.44
CA CYS A 105 -3.10 3.49 7.60
C CYS A 105 -2.67 3.18 9.05
N GLU A 106 -2.16 4.17 9.78
CA GLU A 106 -1.79 4.07 11.20
C GLU A 106 -3.01 3.78 12.10
N GLN A 107 -4.14 4.41 11.81
CA GLN A 107 -5.38 4.21 12.57
C GLN A 107 -5.98 2.82 12.32
N MET A 108 -5.89 2.32 11.09
CA MET A 108 -6.42 1.01 10.73
C MET A 108 -5.49 -0.14 11.15
N GLY A 109 -4.16 0.06 11.13
CA GLY A 109 -3.15 -0.92 11.57
C GLY A 109 -2.94 -2.13 10.64
N ASP A 110 -3.86 -2.40 9.73
CA ASP A 110 -3.89 -3.55 8.82
C ASP A 110 -3.33 -3.26 7.41
N ARG A 111 -3.15 -1.99 7.04
CA ARG A 111 -2.84 -1.54 5.67
C ARG A 111 -1.64 -0.61 5.58
N VAL A 112 -1.00 -0.59 4.43
CA VAL A 112 0.22 0.23 4.18
C VAL A 112 0.01 1.10 2.93
N ALA A 113 0.38 2.37 3.04
CA ALA A 113 0.32 3.33 1.95
C ALA A 113 1.54 3.21 1.02
N ILE A 114 1.28 3.17 -0.29
CA ILE A 114 2.30 3.35 -1.32
C ILE A 114 2.25 4.81 -1.77
N LEU A 115 3.32 5.54 -1.45
CA LEU A 115 3.49 6.94 -1.77
C LEU A 115 4.35 7.09 -3.03
N ASP A 116 3.98 8.01 -3.90
CA ASP A 116 4.79 8.40 -5.05
C ASP A 116 5.55 9.68 -4.75
N ALA A 117 6.81 9.72 -5.17
CA ALA A 117 7.56 10.96 -5.23
C ALA A 117 6.93 11.94 -6.24
N PRO A 118 6.99 13.25 -6.01
CA PRO A 118 6.59 14.24 -7.01
C PRO A 118 7.41 14.07 -8.30
N PRO A 119 6.81 14.27 -9.48
CA PRO A 119 7.50 14.16 -10.76
C PRO A 119 8.49 15.32 -10.97
N GLY A 120 9.48 15.08 -11.82
CA GLY A 120 10.35 16.13 -12.34
C GLY A 120 11.48 16.59 -11.42
N LYS A 121 11.53 16.10 -10.18
CA LYS A 121 12.66 16.34 -9.28
C LYS A 121 13.85 15.46 -9.64
N ASP A 122 15.03 16.04 -9.70
CA ASP A 122 16.28 15.30 -9.80
C ASP A 122 16.65 14.61 -8.46
N PRO A 123 17.70 13.78 -8.42
CA PRO A 123 18.07 13.08 -7.19
C PRO A 123 18.37 13.98 -5.98
N GLN A 124 18.95 15.16 -6.18
CA GLN A 124 19.26 16.10 -5.10
C GLN A 124 17.99 16.83 -4.64
N GLU A 125 17.18 17.34 -5.56
CA GLU A 125 15.89 17.96 -5.26
C GLU A 125 14.94 16.99 -4.55
N MET A 126 15.02 15.70 -4.87
CA MET A 126 14.27 14.65 -4.18
C MET A 126 14.69 14.47 -2.73
N LEU A 127 15.99 14.57 -2.42
CA LEU A 127 16.47 14.51 -1.04
C LEU A 127 15.98 15.71 -0.25
N GLU A 128 16.05 16.90 -0.84
CA GLU A 128 15.56 18.15 -0.23
C GLU A 128 14.05 18.10 0.01
N TRP A 129 13.28 17.62 -0.97
CA TRP A 129 11.84 17.41 -0.79
C TRP A 129 11.54 16.36 0.28
N ARG A 130 12.27 15.24 0.29
CA ARG A 130 12.09 14.18 1.29
C ARG A 130 12.35 14.69 2.71
N ASP A 131 13.41 15.48 2.90
CA ASP A 131 13.74 16.08 4.18
C ASP A 131 12.72 17.16 4.59
N GLY A 132 12.30 18.02 3.66
CA GLY A 132 11.28 19.04 3.91
C GLY A 132 9.88 18.48 4.17
N SER A 133 9.54 17.31 3.62
CA SER A 133 8.23 16.69 3.79
C SER A 133 7.92 16.33 5.25
N MET A 134 8.95 16.05 6.06
CA MET A 134 8.81 15.55 7.43
C MET A 134 7.83 14.37 7.53
N ILE A 135 7.78 13.53 6.49
CA ILE A 135 7.03 12.27 6.50
C ILE A 135 7.84 11.25 7.32
N ASP A 136 7.20 10.65 8.31
CA ASP A 136 7.79 9.59 9.13
C ASP A 136 6.67 8.66 9.59
N SER A 137 6.68 7.42 9.07
CA SER A 137 5.68 6.41 9.38
C SER A 137 6.16 5.04 8.94
N GLU A 138 5.88 4.03 9.76
CA GLU A 138 6.08 2.62 9.41
C GLU A 138 5.04 2.12 8.39
N TYR A 139 3.89 2.77 8.28
CA TYR A 139 2.78 2.39 7.40
C TYR A 139 2.88 3.03 6.00
N GLY A 140 4.07 3.48 5.59
CA GLY A 140 4.29 4.12 4.30
C GLY A 140 5.53 3.62 3.57
N ALA A 141 5.45 3.50 2.25
CA ALA A 141 6.58 3.25 1.37
C ALA A 141 6.61 4.26 0.23
N LEU A 142 7.68 5.05 0.14
CA LEU A 142 7.86 6.06 -0.90
C LEU A 142 8.68 5.51 -2.07
N TYR A 143 8.19 5.71 -3.30
CA TYR A 143 8.86 5.26 -4.52
C TYR A 143 9.26 6.43 -5.43
N TYR A 144 10.49 6.37 -5.92
CA TYR A 144 11.08 7.32 -6.84
C TYR A 144 11.95 6.57 -7.86
N PRO A 145 12.10 7.01 -9.11
CA PRO A 145 11.32 8.04 -9.80
C PRO A 145 10.03 7.47 -10.41
N TRP A 146 9.30 8.32 -11.10
CA TRP A 146 8.25 7.90 -12.02
C TRP A 146 8.81 7.02 -13.14
N ILE A 147 7.93 6.21 -13.71
CA ILE A 147 8.27 5.28 -14.79
C ILE A 147 7.62 5.72 -16.10
N LYS A 148 8.20 5.32 -17.22
CA LYS A 148 7.65 5.52 -18.56
C LYS A 148 7.02 4.22 -19.04
N ILE A 149 5.78 4.30 -19.47
CA ILE A 149 5.02 3.20 -20.07
C ILE A 149 4.57 3.58 -21.48
N LEU A 150 4.18 2.59 -22.27
CA LEU A 150 3.41 2.85 -23.48
C LEU A 150 2.00 3.32 -23.09
N ASP A 151 1.50 4.36 -23.75
CA ASP A 151 0.14 4.85 -23.54
C ASP A 151 -0.87 3.75 -23.91
N PRO A 152 -1.63 3.20 -22.94
CA PRO A 152 -2.58 2.12 -23.23
C PRO A 152 -3.75 2.58 -24.11
N LEU A 153 -4.00 3.89 -24.22
CA LEU A 153 -5.02 4.46 -25.08
C LEU A 153 -4.51 4.79 -26.48
N ASP A 154 -3.19 4.78 -26.69
CA ASP A 154 -2.59 5.01 -28.00
C ASP A 154 -2.58 3.73 -28.84
N ARG A 155 -3.54 3.65 -29.76
CA ARG A 155 -3.64 2.54 -30.73
C ARG A 155 -2.46 2.45 -31.68
N THR A 156 -1.65 3.50 -31.81
CA THR A 156 -0.45 3.47 -32.67
C THR A 156 0.74 2.80 -31.99
N GLY A 157 0.69 2.65 -30.67
CA GLY A 157 1.75 2.04 -29.88
C GLY A 157 3.06 2.82 -29.88
N LYS A 158 3.01 4.15 -30.00
CA LYS A 158 4.21 5.01 -30.09
C LYS A 158 4.32 6.02 -28.95
N ARG A 159 3.19 6.46 -28.40
CA ARG A 159 3.16 7.47 -27.35
C ARG A 159 3.57 6.85 -26.02
N MET A 160 4.53 7.47 -25.36
CA MET A 160 4.92 7.12 -23.99
C MET A 160 4.29 8.08 -22.99
N LEU A 161 3.89 7.54 -21.84
CA LEU A 161 3.42 8.31 -20.69
C LEU A 161 4.36 8.11 -19.51
N SER A 162 4.68 9.20 -18.81
CA SER A 162 5.25 9.13 -17.47
C SER A 162 4.13 9.02 -16.45
N VAL A 163 4.17 7.96 -15.65
CA VAL A 163 3.16 7.64 -14.63
C VAL A 163 3.80 7.45 -13.26
N PRO A 164 3.07 7.77 -12.17
CA PRO A 164 3.51 7.42 -10.83
C PRO A 164 3.62 5.89 -10.66
N PRO A 165 4.62 5.39 -9.90
CA PRO A 165 4.85 3.96 -9.80
C PRO A 165 3.88 3.21 -8.88
N CYS A 166 3.07 3.86 -8.04
CA CYS A 166 2.32 3.20 -6.98
C CYS A 166 1.46 2.00 -7.45
N GLY A 167 0.75 2.14 -8.57
CA GLY A 167 -0.05 1.04 -9.13
C GLY A 167 0.79 -0.16 -9.58
N HIS A 168 1.98 0.09 -10.15
CA HIS A 168 2.91 -0.98 -10.49
C HIS A 168 3.51 -1.62 -9.24
N MET A 169 3.78 -0.82 -8.21
CA MET A 169 4.29 -1.33 -6.93
C MET A 169 3.26 -2.17 -6.19
N ALA A 170 1.98 -1.77 -6.19
CA ALA A 170 0.89 -2.59 -5.65
C ALA A 170 0.83 -3.97 -6.34
N GLY A 171 0.95 -4.00 -7.67
CA GLY A 171 1.03 -5.25 -8.43
C GLY A 171 2.29 -6.09 -8.14
N ILE A 172 3.43 -5.44 -7.87
CA ILE A 172 4.65 -6.14 -7.42
C ILE A 172 4.45 -6.75 -6.04
N TRP A 173 3.89 -5.99 -5.09
CA TRP A 173 3.60 -6.48 -3.74
C TRP A 173 2.70 -7.71 -3.80
N ALA A 174 1.55 -7.60 -4.47
CA ALA A 174 0.60 -8.72 -4.62
C ALA A 174 1.24 -9.95 -5.27
N ARG A 175 2.08 -9.75 -6.29
CA ARG A 175 2.82 -10.85 -6.93
C ARG A 175 3.83 -11.49 -5.99
N THR A 176 4.66 -10.69 -5.31
CA THR A 176 5.65 -11.19 -4.35
C THR A 176 4.97 -11.96 -3.23
N ASP A 177 3.86 -11.46 -2.69
CA ASP A 177 3.13 -12.14 -1.63
C ASP A 177 2.57 -13.49 -2.10
N SER A 178 2.00 -13.53 -3.32
CA SER A 178 1.43 -14.76 -3.89
C SER A 178 2.50 -15.81 -4.22
N GLU A 179 3.66 -15.39 -4.71
CA GLU A 179 4.73 -16.29 -5.15
C GLU A 179 5.67 -16.71 -4.01
N ARG A 180 5.87 -15.84 -3.00
CA ARG A 180 6.94 -15.98 -2.00
C ARG A 180 6.49 -15.70 -0.57
N GLY A 181 5.27 -15.19 -0.35
CA GLY A 181 4.76 -14.79 0.95
C GLY A 181 5.16 -13.37 1.35
N VAL A 182 4.34 -12.75 2.21
CA VAL A 182 4.46 -11.35 2.65
C VAL A 182 5.80 -11.03 3.34
N HIS A 183 6.43 -12.05 3.95
CA HIS A 183 7.72 -11.92 4.60
C HIS A 183 8.87 -11.64 3.62
N LYS A 184 8.69 -11.87 2.31
CA LYS A 184 9.69 -11.55 1.29
C LYS A 184 9.60 -10.07 0.91
N ALA A 185 10.73 -9.36 1.01
CA ALA A 185 10.87 -7.99 0.52
C ALA A 185 10.47 -7.86 -0.97
N PRO A 186 9.53 -6.96 -1.33
CA PRO A 186 9.11 -6.71 -2.73
C PRO A 186 10.11 -5.81 -3.47
N ALA A 187 11.39 -6.22 -3.48
CA ALA A 187 12.52 -5.55 -4.13
C ALA A 187 13.30 -6.53 -5.01
N ASN A 188 14.12 -5.98 -5.92
CA ASN A 188 14.80 -6.71 -7.00
C ASN A 188 13.82 -7.36 -7.99
N GLU A 189 12.59 -6.85 -8.03
CA GLU A 189 11.50 -7.29 -8.89
C GLU A 189 11.47 -6.48 -10.18
N VAL A 190 11.16 -7.14 -11.30
CA VAL A 190 10.98 -6.45 -12.59
C VAL A 190 9.66 -5.69 -12.56
N VAL A 191 9.71 -4.41 -12.96
CA VAL A 191 8.54 -3.56 -13.14
C VAL A 191 7.94 -3.85 -14.52
N ARG A 192 7.01 -4.82 -14.57
CA ARG A 192 6.37 -5.24 -15.83
C ARG A 192 5.62 -4.05 -16.45
N GLY A 193 5.76 -3.86 -17.77
CA GLY A 193 5.13 -2.76 -18.50
C GLY A 193 5.92 -1.44 -18.46
N ALA A 194 6.89 -1.28 -17.55
CA ALA A 194 7.80 -0.16 -17.57
C ALA A 194 8.83 -0.32 -18.70
N LEU A 195 8.95 0.71 -19.53
CA LEU A 195 9.92 0.77 -20.62
C LEU A 195 11.19 1.51 -20.20
N ASP A 196 11.05 2.50 -19.33
CA ASP A 196 12.16 3.32 -18.83
C ASP A 196 11.77 3.99 -17.50
N VAL A 197 12.74 4.64 -16.84
CA VAL A 197 12.53 5.53 -15.69
C VAL A 197 12.64 6.99 -16.13
N VAL A 198 11.96 7.89 -15.43
CA VAL A 198 12.04 9.33 -15.75
C VAL A 198 13.41 9.91 -15.41
N SER A 199 13.97 9.52 -14.27
CA SER A 199 15.30 9.94 -13.79
C SER A 199 16.20 8.72 -13.61
N GLN A 200 17.41 8.73 -14.13
CA GLN A 200 18.36 7.66 -13.86
C GLN A 200 19.01 7.93 -12.50
N VAL A 201 18.96 6.94 -11.60
CA VAL A 201 19.57 7.05 -10.27
C VAL A 201 20.81 6.18 -10.23
N THR A 202 21.93 6.78 -9.86
CA THR A 202 23.22 6.10 -9.64
C THR A 202 23.27 5.40 -8.28
N ASP A 203 24.27 4.54 -8.08
CA ASP A 203 24.46 3.88 -6.78
C ASP A 203 24.77 4.88 -5.66
N GLY A 204 25.51 5.95 -5.98
CA GLY A 204 25.87 7.00 -5.01
C GLY A 204 24.66 7.81 -4.55
N GLU A 205 23.84 8.27 -5.50
CA GLU A 205 22.60 9.00 -5.21
C GLU A 205 21.62 8.12 -4.42
N GLN A 206 21.43 6.87 -4.85
CA GLN A 206 20.61 5.92 -4.11
C GLN A 206 21.16 5.68 -2.69
N GLY A 207 22.48 5.65 -2.52
CA GLY A 207 23.12 5.51 -1.21
C GLY A 207 22.71 6.59 -0.21
N LEU A 208 22.44 7.81 -0.69
CA LEU A 208 21.95 8.94 0.12
C LEU A 208 20.43 8.88 0.37
N MET A 209 19.67 8.42 -0.62
CA MET A 209 18.22 8.27 -0.56
C MET A 209 17.74 7.13 0.32
N ASN A 210 18.48 6.02 0.31
CA ASN A 210 18.14 4.79 1.02
C ASN A 210 17.93 5.05 2.53
N PRO A 211 18.84 5.72 3.28
CA PRO A 211 18.63 6.03 4.70
C PRO A 211 17.38 6.88 4.99
N LYS A 212 16.87 7.61 3.99
CA LYS A 212 15.66 8.43 4.09
C LYS A 212 14.38 7.68 3.71
N GLY A 213 14.45 6.37 3.49
CA GLY A 213 13.28 5.54 3.17
C GLY A 213 12.74 5.74 1.74
N VAL A 214 13.56 6.24 0.81
CA VAL A 214 13.18 6.42 -0.59
C VAL A 214 13.55 5.16 -1.38
N ASN A 215 12.55 4.44 -1.89
CA ASN A 215 12.76 3.22 -2.67
C ASN A 215 12.97 3.55 -4.15
N CYS A 216 14.19 3.33 -4.63
CA CYS A 216 14.57 3.66 -6.01
C CYS A 216 14.08 2.62 -7.02
N ILE A 217 13.53 3.05 -8.15
CA ILE A 217 13.28 2.23 -9.35
C ILE A 217 14.37 2.55 -10.36
N ARG A 218 15.06 1.53 -10.87
CA ARG A 218 16.29 1.72 -11.65
C ARG A 218 16.34 0.83 -12.88
N SER A 219 17.00 1.32 -13.92
CA SER A 219 17.32 0.53 -15.11
C SER A 219 18.62 -0.25 -14.89
N PHE A 220 18.58 -1.56 -15.14
CA PHE A 220 19.75 -2.44 -15.09
C PHE A 220 20.08 -3.04 -16.46
N GLY A 221 19.78 -2.31 -17.54
CA GLY A 221 20.03 -2.77 -18.91
C GLY A 221 19.34 -4.09 -19.21
N THR A 222 20.12 -5.16 -19.43
CA THR A 222 19.61 -6.51 -19.74
C THR A 222 18.75 -7.12 -18.63
N ARG A 223 18.88 -6.66 -17.39
CA ARG A 223 18.04 -7.10 -16.26
C ARG A 223 16.70 -6.38 -16.18
N GLY A 224 16.46 -5.40 -17.06
CA GLY A 224 15.24 -4.60 -17.13
C GLY A 224 15.15 -3.50 -16.06
N ILE A 225 14.00 -2.84 -16.02
CA ILE A 225 13.65 -1.88 -14.98
C ILE A 225 13.24 -2.64 -13.71
N ARG A 226 13.86 -2.32 -12.58
CA ARG A 226 13.62 -2.99 -11.30
C ARG A 226 13.38 -2.03 -10.16
N VAL A 227 12.49 -2.42 -9.26
CA VAL A 227 12.46 -1.81 -7.92
C VAL A 227 13.70 -2.26 -7.15
N TRP A 228 14.41 -1.31 -6.56
CA TRP A 228 15.69 -1.51 -5.88
C TRP A 228 15.67 -0.96 -4.46
N GLY A 229 14.55 -1.13 -3.73
CA GLY A 229 14.42 -0.75 -2.33
C GLY A 229 13.16 -1.38 -1.72
N ALA A 230 13.22 -1.68 -0.42
CA ALA A 230 12.10 -2.23 0.34
C ALA A 230 12.00 -1.61 1.75
N ARG A 231 12.27 -0.30 1.87
CA ARG A 231 12.21 0.43 3.12
C ARG A 231 10.89 1.17 3.29
N THR A 232 10.43 1.26 4.53
CA THR A 232 9.35 2.17 4.90
C THR A 232 9.89 3.61 4.93
N VAL A 233 9.02 4.58 5.11
CA VAL A 233 9.39 5.99 5.35
C VAL A 233 9.72 6.26 6.82
N SER A 234 9.78 5.22 7.67
CA SER A 234 10.02 5.31 9.10
C SER A 234 11.48 5.63 9.44
N SER A 235 11.68 6.44 10.48
CA SER A 235 12.96 6.63 11.15
C SER A 235 13.27 5.53 12.18
N ASP A 236 12.29 4.72 12.58
CA ASP A 236 12.47 3.61 13.51
C ASP A 236 13.15 2.42 12.81
N ALA A 237 14.29 2.01 13.38
CA ALA A 237 15.07 0.88 12.89
C ALA A 237 14.33 -0.47 13.01
N ALA A 238 13.37 -0.60 13.94
CA ALA A 238 12.53 -1.79 14.08
C ALA A 238 11.62 -1.99 12.85
N TRP A 239 11.09 -0.87 12.34
CA TRP A 239 10.09 -0.83 11.27
C TRP A 239 10.63 -0.37 9.92
N LYS A 240 11.96 -0.40 9.78
CA LYS A 240 12.68 0.01 8.58
C LYS A 240 12.23 -0.68 7.28
N TYR A 241 11.71 -1.91 7.35
CA TYR A 241 11.47 -2.76 6.17
C TYR A 241 9.98 -2.99 5.90
N ILE A 242 9.60 -2.84 4.63
CA ILE A 242 8.21 -3.02 4.16
C ILE A 242 7.71 -4.44 4.47
N ASN A 243 8.50 -5.47 4.17
CA ASN A 243 8.09 -6.85 4.43
C ASN A 243 7.96 -7.16 5.91
N VAL A 244 8.70 -6.47 6.78
CA VAL A 244 8.56 -6.64 8.24
C VAL A 244 7.23 -6.05 8.69
N ARG A 245 6.95 -4.77 8.39
CA ARG A 245 5.67 -4.14 8.77
C ARG A 245 4.47 -4.91 8.22
N ARG A 246 4.49 -5.24 6.92
CA ARG A 246 3.39 -5.99 6.28
C ARG A 246 3.22 -7.40 6.86
N PHE A 247 4.31 -8.05 7.27
CA PHE A 247 4.22 -9.36 7.90
C PHE A 247 3.61 -9.29 9.31
N PHE A 248 3.90 -8.24 10.09
CA PHE A 248 3.20 -7.98 11.35
C PHE A 248 1.70 -7.76 11.13
N ASN A 249 1.32 -6.90 10.18
CA ASN A 249 -0.10 -6.68 9.85
C ASN A 249 -0.80 -8.01 9.49
N TYR A 250 -0.17 -8.83 8.64
CA TYR A 250 -0.71 -10.15 8.28
C TYR A 250 -0.91 -11.07 9.49
N VAL A 251 0.05 -11.11 10.42
CA VAL A 251 -0.02 -11.95 11.61
C VAL A 251 -1.09 -11.46 12.58
N GLU A 252 -1.12 -10.16 12.86
CA GLU A 252 -2.12 -9.52 13.74
C GLU A 252 -3.53 -9.76 13.21
N ASP A 253 -3.77 -9.44 11.95
CA ASP A 253 -5.07 -9.61 11.29
C ASP A 253 -5.53 -11.09 11.26
N SER A 254 -4.62 -12.01 10.93
CA SER A 254 -4.92 -13.45 10.91
C SER A 254 -5.28 -14.00 12.29
N ILE A 255 -4.59 -13.55 13.33
CA ILE A 255 -4.84 -13.98 14.71
C ILE A 255 -6.16 -13.39 15.20
N GLN A 256 -6.41 -12.11 14.94
CA GLN A 256 -7.66 -11.46 15.30
C GLN A 256 -8.86 -12.18 14.69
N HIS A 257 -8.83 -12.42 13.37
CA HIS A 257 -9.87 -13.18 12.67
C HIS A 257 -9.99 -14.63 13.18
N GLY A 258 -8.87 -15.32 13.38
CA GLY A 258 -8.83 -16.72 13.81
C GLY A 258 -9.27 -16.96 15.26
N THR A 259 -9.28 -15.91 16.09
CA THR A 259 -9.61 -16.00 17.53
C THR A 259 -10.93 -15.31 17.90
N GLN A 260 -11.72 -14.85 16.93
CA GLN A 260 -13.05 -14.26 17.17
C GLN A 260 -13.99 -15.15 17.98
N TRP A 261 -13.84 -16.48 17.89
CA TRP A 261 -14.65 -17.43 18.68
C TRP A 261 -14.49 -17.27 20.20
N ALA A 262 -13.39 -16.65 20.66
CA ALA A 262 -13.10 -16.46 22.07
C ALA A 262 -13.95 -15.36 22.72
N VAL A 263 -14.56 -14.49 21.91
CA VAL A 263 -15.42 -13.41 22.41
C VAL A 263 -16.64 -14.03 23.09
N PHE A 264 -16.93 -13.59 24.33
CA PHE A 264 -18.00 -14.12 25.20
C PHE A 264 -17.80 -15.55 25.73
N GLU A 265 -16.63 -16.17 25.55
CA GLU A 265 -16.29 -17.39 26.26
C GLU A 265 -15.97 -17.10 27.75
N PRO A 266 -16.15 -18.09 28.66
CA PRO A 266 -15.69 -17.95 30.04
C PRO A 266 -14.19 -17.65 30.12
N ASN A 267 -13.81 -16.57 30.79
CA ASN A 267 -12.41 -16.18 30.99
C ASN A 267 -11.74 -17.06 32.06
N ASP A 268 -11.32 -18.26 31.65
CA ASP A 268 -10.70 -19.25 32.51
C ASP A 268 -9.39 -19.81 31.91
N PHE A 269 -8.70 -20.65 32.69
CA PHE A 269 -7.47 -21.31 32.25
C PHE A 269 -7.67 -22.16 30.97
N SER A 270 -8.87 -22.71 30.75
CA SER A 270 -9.17 -23.51 29.56
C SER A 270 -9.19 -22.65 28.30
N LEU A 271 -9.81 -21.46 28.37
CA LEU A 271 -9.78 -20.47 27.29
C LEU A 271 -8.35 -20.06 26.97
N TRP A 272 -7.55 -19.73 27.98
CA TRP A 272 -6.15 -19.30 27.79
C TRP A 272 -5.30 -20.37 27.10
N GLN A 273 -5.44 -21.64 27.50
CA GLN A 273 -4.72 -22.74 26.86
C GLN A 273 -5.18 -22.97 25.41
N ARG A 274 -6.49 -22.87 25.12
CA ARG A 274 -7.01 -22.96 23.74
C ARG A 274 -6.44 -21.86 22.85
N LEU A 275 -6.51 -20.60 23.31
CA LEU A 275 -5.96 -19.43 22.61
C LEU A 275 -4.46 -19.59 22.35
N LYS A 276 -3.69 -19.90 23.40
CA LYS A 276 -2.23 -20.11 23.29
C LYS A 276 -1.88 -21.20 22.27
N ARG A 277 -2.57 -22.34 22.31
CA ARG A 277 -2.38 -23.46 21.38
C ARG A 277 -2.67 -23.05 19.94
N ASP A 278 -3.78 -22.36 19.71
CA ASP A 278 -4.24 -22.01 18.35
C ASP A 278 -3.31 -20.96 17.72
N VAL A 279 -2.91 -19.93 18.48
CA VAL A 279 -1.92 -18.92 18.04
C VAL A 279 -0.55 -19.56 17.79
N THR A 280 -0.09 -20.45 18.67
CA THR A 280 1.17 -21.17 18.47
C THR A 280 1.11 -22.04 17.21
N SER A 281 0.00 -22.74 16.99
CA SER A 281 -0.20 -23.57 15.79
C SER A 281 -0.23 -22.73 14.51
N PHE A 282 -0.77 -21.52 14.58
CA PHE A 282 -0.67 -20.55 13.49
C PHE A 282 0.78 -20.15 13.21
N LEU A 283 1.53 -19.66 14.21
CA LEU A 283 2.90 -19.15 14.06
C LEU A 283 3.93 -20.22 13.64
N LEU A 284 3.67 -21.50 13.93
CA LEU A 284 4.48 -22.61 13.43
C LEU A 284 4.47 -22.72 11.89
N ARG A 285 3.42 -22.24 11.22
CA ARG A 285 3.34 -22.23 9.74
C ARG A 285 4.34 -21.24 9.12
N PRO A 286 4.27 -19.92 9.38
CA PRO A 286 5.24 -18.97 8.85
C PRO A 286 6.68 -19.27 9.34
N TYR A 287 6.87 -19.84 10.54
CA TYR A 287 8.18 -20.34 10.94
C TYR A 287 8.74 -21.41 9.97
N ARG A 288 7.94 -22.43 9.65
CA ARG A 288 8.35 -23.50 8.70
C ARG A 288 8.57 -22.98 7.29
N ASP A 289 7.83 -21.95 6.91
CA ASP A 289 7.96 -21.29 5.60
C ASP A 289 9.18 -20.33 5.54
N GLY A 290 9.93 -20.19 6.65
CA GLY A 290 11.13 -19.37 6.73
C GLY A 290 10.86 -17.87 6.89
N ALA A 291 9.66 -17.49 7.32
CA ALA A 291 9.29 -16.09 7.59
C ALA A 291 9.82 -15.59 8.94
N LEU A 292 10.08 -16.49 9.89
CA LEU A 292 10.62 -16.20 11.21
C LEU A 292 12.06 -16.69 11.36
N PHE A 293 12.90 -15.91 12.02
CA PHE A 293 14.33 -16.20 12.23
C PHE A 293 14.55 -16.89 13.58
N GLY A 294 15.15 -18.08 13.54
CA GLY A 294 15.52 -18.86 14.71
C GLY A 294 15.85 -20.30 14.31
N ALA A 295 16.75 -20.97 15.02
CA ALA A 295 17.03 -22.39 14.77
C ALA A 295 15.94 -23.30 15.34
N THR A 296 15.20 -22.82 16.33
CA THR A 296 14.06 -23.49 16.96
C THR A 296 12.86 -22.54 17.03
N PRO A 297 11.61 -23.05 17.13
CA PRO A 297 10.43 -22.22 17.31
C PRO A 297 10.54 -21.25 18.50
N ASP A 298 11.08 -21.71 19.63
CA ASP A 298 11.22 -20.90 20.85
C ASP A 298 12.22 -19.73 20.70
N GLN A 299 13.14 -19.80 19.74
CA GLN A 299 14.01 -18.66 19.38
C GLN A 299 13.32 -17.70 18.41
N ALA A 300 12.33 -18.18 17.67
CA ALA A 300 11.68 -17.46 16.60
C ALA A 300 10.44 -16.69 17.06
N PHE A 301 9.67 -17.25 18.00
CA PHE A 301 8.49 -16.60 18.57
C PHE A 301 8.14 -17.16 19.96
N TYR A 302 7.33 -16.42 20.70
CA TYR A 302 6.68 -16.90 21.92
C TYR A 302 5.21 -16.46 21.96
N VAL A 303 4.40 -17.22 22.69
CA VAL A 303 2.99 -16.90 22.96
C VAL A 303 2.74 -17.09 24.45
N LYS A 304 2.30 -16.03 25.11
CA LYS A 304 2.03 -16.00 26.55
C LYS A 304 0.58 -15.59 26.80
N CYS A 305 -0.12 -16.42 27.55
CA CYS A 305 -1.48 -16.20 28.01
C CYS A 305 -1.62 -16.97 29.33
N ASP A 306 -1.28 -16.30 30.42
CA ASP A 306 -1.20 -16.88 31.76
C ASP A 306 -1.61 -15.84 32.81
N THR A 307 -1.39 -16.16 34.09
CA THR A 307 -1.73 -15.28 35.22
C THR A 307 -0.91 -14.00 35.27
N GLU A 308 0.26 -13.94 34.62
CA GLU A 308 1.06 -12.72 34.55
C GLU A 308 0.49 -11.74 33.52
N THR A 309 0.00 -12.26 32.38
CA THR A 309 -0.69 -11.43 31.37
C THR A 309 -2.15 -11.15 31.72
N ASN A 310 -2.79 -12.02 32.51
CA ASN A 310 -4.20 -11.93 32.92
C ASN A 310 -4.33 -11.95 34.46
N PRO A 311 -3.87 -10.90 35.16
CA PRO A 311 -4.12 -10.75 36.58
C PRO A 311 -5.62 -10.50 36.87
N PRO A 312 -6.08 -10.65 38.13
CA PRO A 312 -7.50 -10.55 38.48
C PRO A 312 -8.19 -9.28 38.00
N ASP A 313 -7.51 -8.13 37.99
CA ASP A 313 -8.05 -6.86 37.50
C ASP A 313 -8.39 -6.87 36.00
N GLN A 314 -7.60 -7.57 35.18
CA GLN A 314 -7.89 -7.74 33.75
C GLN A 314 -9.08 -8.68 33.54
N ILE A 315 -9.15 -9.75 34.34
CA ILE A 315 -10.26 -10.72 34.29
C ILE A 315 -11.57 -10.05 34.71
N ASP A 316 -11.54 -9.28 35.80
CA ASP A 316 -12.69 -8.52 36.31
C ASP A 316 -13.16 -7.45 35.31
N ALA A 317 -12.25 -6.89 34.52
CA ALA A 317 -12.56 -6.00 33.41
C ALA A 317 -13.09 -6.73 32.15
N GLY A 318 -13.20 -8.05 32.17
CA GLY A 318 -13.67 -8.86 31.05
C GLY A 318 -12.66 -8.99 29.91
N MET A 319 -11.37 -8.75 30.17
CA MET A 319 -10.32 -8.79 29.17
C MET A 319 -9.52 -10.09 29.22
N VAL A 320 -9.11 -10.57 28.04
CA VAL A 320 -8.10 -11.63 27.89
C VAL A 320 -6.96 -11.06 27.07
N VAL A 321 -5.77 -11.04 27.66
CA VAL A 321 -4.53 -10.56 27.04
C VAL A 321 -3.69 -11.75 26.63
N ILE A 322 -3.28 -11.75 25.36
CA ILE A 322 -2.31 -12.67 24.79
C ILE A 322 -1.11 -11.83 24.36
N GLU A 323 0.06 -12.08 24.95
CA GLU A 323 1.31 -11.46 24.54
C GLU A 323 2.01 -12.35 23.52
N ILE A 324 2.35 -11.78 22.37
CA ILE A 324 3.01 -12.49 21.26
C ILE A 324 4.26 -11.71 20.90
N GLY A 325 5.41 -12.38 20.94
CA GLY A 325 6.65 -11.86 20.38
C GLY A 325 7.11 -12.71 19.21
N MET A 326 7.61 -12.09 18.15
CA MET A 326 8.13 -12.81 16.98
C MET A 326 9.34 -12.10 16.37
N CYS A 327 10.24 -12.88 15.78
CA CYS A 327 11.45 -12.42 15.13
C CYS A 327 11.35 -12.63 13.62
N PRO A 328 10.94 -11.62 12.82
CA PRO A 328 10.83 -11.76 11.38
C PRO A 328 12.20 -11.78 10.70
N VAL A 329 12.29 -12.44 9.55
CA VAL A 329 13.51 -12.40 8.73
C VAL A 329 13.67 -11.01 8.10
N LYS A 330 14.85 -10.41 8.29
CA LYS A 330 15.22 -9.12 7.68
C LYS A 330 15.95 -9.35 6.35
N PRO A 331 15.72 -8.53 5.32
CA PRO A 331 16.38 -8.70 4.03
C PRO A 331 17.87 -8.36 4.07
N ALA A 332 18.68 -9.10 3.33
CA ALA A 332 20.09 -8.78 3.10
C ALA A 332 20.22 -7.67 2.04
N GLU A 333 20.30 -6.41 2.46
CA GLU A 333 20.44 -5.27 1.54
C GLU A 333 21.86 -5.10 0.97
N PHE A 334 22.88 -5.51 1.73
CA PHE A 334 24.28 -5.38 1.35
C PHE A 334 24.97 -6.71 1.49
N VAL A 335 25.73 -7.11 0.47
CA VAL A 335 26.62 -8.28 0.50
C VAL A 335 28.05 -7.76 0.40
N VAL A 336 28.82 -7.91 1.48
CA VAL A 336 30.22 -7.45 1.56
C VAL A 336 31.14 -8.63 1.31
N PHE A 337 31.81 -8.66 0.15
CA PHE A 337 32.87 -9.61 -0.13
C PHE A 337 34.20 -9.07 0.38
N ARG A 338 34.86 -9.80 1.28
CA ARG A 338 36.24 -9.51 1.71
C ARG A 338 37.15 -10.54 1.04
N VAL A 339 37.97 -10.07 0.10
CA VAL A 339 38.95 -10.91 -0.60
C VAL A 339 40.33 -10.58 -0.05
N THR A 340 40.98 -11.58 0.55
CA THR A 340 42.33 -11.45 1.11
C THR A 340 43.27 -12.36 0.33
N GLN A 341 44.48 -11.86 0.02
CA GLN A 341 45.55 -12.70 -0.52
C GLN A 341 46.14 -13.53 0.60
N LEU A 342 46.02 -14.86 0.51
CA LEU A 342 46.76 -15.76 1.39
C LEU A 342 48.23 -15.77 0.93
N ALA A 343 49.16 -15.53 1.85
CA ALA A 343 50.57 -15.79 1.60
C ALA A 343 50.75 -17.30 1.45
N THR A 344 51.33 -17.75 0.33
CA THR A 344 51.82 -19.13 0.22
C THR A 344 52.92 -19.29 1.26
N GLY A 345 52.70 -20.16 2.24
CA GLY A 345 53.58 -20.31 3.41
C GLY A 345 55.06 -20.40 3.02
N GLY A 346 55.86 -19.50 3.59
CA GLY A 346 57.29 -19.74 3.78
C GLY A 346 57.43 -20.79 4.86
N GLY A 347 57.66 -22.04 4.45
CA GLY A 347 58.08 -23.10 5.36
C GLY A 347 59.55 -22.94 5.70
N ALA A 348 59.84 -22.78 6.99
CA ALA A 348 60.89 -23.45 7.76
C ALA A 348 60.75 -23.03 9.23
#